data_AF-A0A522X1Q6-F1
#
_entry.id   AF-A0A522X1Q6-F1
#
_cell.length_a   1.000
_cell.length_b   1.000
_cell.length_c   1.000
_cell.angle_alpha   90.00
_cell.angle_beta   90.00
_cell.angle_gamma   90.00
#
_symmetry.space_group_name_H-M   'P 1'
#
loop_
_entity.id
_entity.type
_entity.pdbx_description
1 polymer ?
#
loop_
_entity_poly.entity_id
_entity_poly.type
_entity_poly.pdbx_seq_one_letter_code
_entity_poly.pdbx_strand_id
1 'polypeptide(L)'
;MAHEPTPAAIRILEALAEYQYLNASLVEMLGIATKRTARDKLFPPLLGRGLVACRKFGFVHGRGSIEHLYGLTAAGARFVADMRGDDPDGIPIPRDLQIMRQDHDHRMALILFHVRLAQWIEAIDGRLIAFDRYFGRVPTPEPHRRGLVSATTIFHRDGKLTPDAIAKFEAAGSMRLVAVEIHHNDRTGRIAADWHYADDTPAPMFKMPAEAA
;
A
#
# COMPACT_ATOMS: atom_id res chain seq x y z
N MET A 1 27.25 -17.81 -11.77
CA MET A 1 26.87 -16.50 -12.35
C MET A 1 25.43 -16.23 -11.95
N ALA A 2 25.13 -15.11 -11.31
CA ALA A 2 23.75 -14.75 -11.03
C ALA A 2 23.12 -14.28 -12.36
N HIS A 3 22.19 -15.06 -12.91
CA HIS A 3 21.41 -14.63 -14.09
C HIS A 3 20.70 -13.30 -13.79
N GLU A 4 20.36 -12.49 -14.78
CA GLU A 4 19.55 -11.30 -14.53
C GLU A 4 18.14 -11.66 -14.00
N PRO A 5 17.46 -10.82 -13.19
CA PRO A 5 16.06 -11.04 -12.86
C PRO A 5 15.20 -11.14 -14.13
N THR A 6 14.24 -12.06 -14.15
CA THR A 6 13.33 -12.18 -15.30
C THR A 6 12.42 -10.96 -15.41
N PRO A 7 11.80 -10.69 -16.58
CA PRO A 7 10.86 -9.56 -16.74
C PRO A 7 9.72 -9.58 -15.70
N ALA A 8 9.19 -10.76 -15.36
CA ALA A 8 8.17 -10.88 -14.33
C ALA A 8 8.71 -10.58 -12.92
N ALA A 9 9.97 -10.93 -12.63
CA ALA A 9 10.62 -10.59 -11.37
C ALA A 9 10.88 -9.09 -11.26
N ILE A 10 11.24 -8.43 -12.37
CA ILE A 10 11.37 -6.97 -12.45
C ILE A 10 10.03 -6.30 -12.13
N ARG A 11 8.93 -6.74 -12.76
CA ARG A 11 7.58 -6.22 -12.47
C ARG A 11 7.17 -6.38 -11.00
N ILE A 12 7.60 -7.47 -10.33
CA ILE A 12 7.39 -7.63 -8.87
C ILE A 12 8.17 -6.58 -8.09
N LEU A 13 9.43 -6.31 -8.43
CA LEU A 13 10.25 -5.31 -7.74
C LEU A 13 9.66 -3.90 -7.93
N GLU A 14 9.19 -3.57 -9.13
CA GLU A 14 8.49 -2.31 -9.41
C GLU A 14 7.20 -2.18 -8.61
N ALA A 15 6.39 -3.24 -8.56
CA ALA A 15 5.18 -3.25 -7.77
C ALA A 15 5.48 -3.17 -6.26
N LEU A 16 6.58 -3.75 -5.78
CA LEU A 16 7.01 -3.57 -4.39
C LEU A 16 7.51 -2.13 -4.13
N ALA A 17 8.13 -1.47 -5.10
CA ALA A 17 8.51 -0.06 -4.98
C ALA A 17 7.26 0.85 -4.91
N GLU A 18 6.20 0.50 -5.61
CA GLU A 18 4.93 1.25 -5.57
C GLU A 18 4.14 0.96 -4.29
N TYR A 19 3.84 -0.32 -4.06
CA TYR A 19 2.90 -0.77 -3.03
C TYR A 19 3.56 -1.06 -1.67
N GLN A 20 4.89 -0.97 -1.58
CA GLN A 20 5.76 -1.32 -0.42
C GLN A 20 5.71 -2.80 0.00
N TYR A 21 4.53 -3.42 -0.05
CA TYR A 21 4.35 -4.83 0.25
C TYR A 21 3.53 -5.56 -0.81
N LEU A 22 3.82 -6.84 -1.00
CA LEU A 22 3.02 -7.75 -1.83
C LEU A 22 2.90 -9.13 -1.16
N ASN A 23 1.82 -9.83 -1.48
CA ASN A 23 1.72 -11.27 -1.30
C ASN A 23 1.47 -11.94 -2.67
N ALA A 24 1.45 -13.27 -2.72
CA ALA A 24 1.31 -13.98 -3.98
C ALA A 24 -0.07 -13.75 -4.65
N SER A 25 -1.15 -13.56 -3.89
CA SER A 25 -2.45 -13.17 -4.44
C SER A 25 -2.44 -11.78 -5.10
N LEU A 26 -1.74 -10.80 -4.54
CA LEU A 26 -1.60 -9.47 -5.18
C LEU A 26 -0.77 -9.53 -6.47
N VAL A 27 0.28 -10.36 -6.51
CA VAL A 27 1.05 -10.57 -7.75
C VAL A 27 0.17 -11.14 -8.87
N GLU A 28 -0.75 -12.05 -8.53
CA GLU A 28 -1.75 -12.58 -9.46
C GLU A 28 -2.77 -11.53 -9.87
N MET A 29 -3.27 -10.73 -8.92
CA MET A 29 -4.20 -9.64 -9.19
C MET A 29 -3.62 -8.55 -10.11
N LEU A 30 -2.32 -8.29 -10.02
CA LEU A 30 -1.59 -7.37 -10.89
C LEU A 30 -1.29 -7.97 -12.28
N GLY A 31 -1.72 -9.21 -12.55
CA GLY A 31 -1.47 -9.88 -13.82
C GLY A 31 0.02 -10.12 -14.10
N ILE A 32 0.85 -10.26 -13.05
CA ILE A 32 2.28 -10.50 -13.21
C ILE A 32 2.55 -11.99 -13.39
N ALA A 33 1.98 -12.82 -12.51
CA ALA A 33 2.10 -14.27 -12.56
C ALA A 33 1.03 -14.93 -11.67
N THR A 34 0.73 -16.21 -11.89
CA THR A 34 -0.14 -16.96 -10.98
C THR A 34 0.43 -16.99 -9.56
N LYS A 35 -0.45 -17.12 -8.56
CA LYS A 35 -0.06 -17.23 -7.15
C LYS A 35 0.96 -18.33 -6.88
N ARG A 36 0.82 -19.47 -7.58
CA ARG A 36 1.77 -20.59 -7.49
C ARG A 36 3.13 -20.22 -8.08
N THR A 37 3.15 -19.66 -9.29
CA THR A 37 4.39 -19.23 -9.95
C THR A 37 5.13 -18.17 -9.15
N ALA A 38 4.40 -17.18 -8.61
CA ALA A 38 4.97 -16.13 -7.77
C ALA A 38 5.73 -16.73 -6.56
N ARG A 39 5.06 -17.64 -5.83
CA ARG A 39 5.61 -18.30 -4.64
C ARG A 39 6.79 -19.22 -4.95
N ASP A 40 6.66 -20.06 -5.97
CA ASP A 40 7.57 -21.19 -6.17
C ASP A 40 8.74 -20.84 -7.11
N LYS A 41 8.61 -19.80 -7.94
CA LYS A 41 9.57 -19.48 -9.01
C LYS A 41 10.09 -18.05 -9.00
N LEU A 42 9.29 -17.06 -8.58
CA LEU A 42 9.69 -15.65 -8.69
C LEU A 42 10.25 -15.08 -7.37
N PHE A 43 9.57 -15.27 -6.23
CA PHE A 43 10.08 -14.79 -4.95
C PHE A 43 11.35 -15.50 -4.46
N PRO A 44 11.54 -16.83 -4.61
CA PRO A 44 12.75 -17.51 -4.13
C PRO A 44 14.07 -16.95 -4.68
N PRO A 45 14.24 -16.71 -6.00
CA PRO A 45 15.47 -16.10 -6.50
C PRO A 45 15.65 -14.64 -6.06
N LEU A 46 14.58 -13.87 -5.88
CA LEU A 46 14.65 -12.50 -5.35
C LEU A 46 15.11 -12.48 -3.88
N LEU A 47 14.62 -13.43 -3.08
CA LEU A 47 15.06 -13.66 -1.69
C LEU A 47 16.53 -14.11 -1.63
N GLY A 48 16.93 -15.05 -2.49
CA GLY A 48 18.30 -15.55 -2.54
C GLY A 48 19.35 -14.49 -2.90
N ARG A 49 18.92 -13.41 -3.57
CA ARG A 49 19.76 -12.23 -3.87
C ARG A 49 19.68 -11.14 -2.81
N GLY A 50 18.80 -11.28 -1.83
CA GLY A 50 18.56 -10.25 -0.83
C GLY A 50 17.90 -8.98 -1.38
N LEU A 51 17.24 -9.02 -2.55
CA LEU A 51 16.50 -7.87 -3.11
C LEU A 51 15.15 -7.68 -2.41
N VAL A 52 14.59 -8.77 -1.91
CA VAL A 52 13.30 -8.80 -1.21
C VAL A 52 13.49 -9.49 0.12
N ALA A 53 12.79 -9.03 1.14
CA ALA A 53 12.65 -9.72 2.42
C ALA A 53 11.22 -10.27 2.57
N CYS A 54 11.09 -11.33 3.36
CA CYS A 54 9.84 -12.08 3.50
C CYS A 54 9.47 -12.23 4.98
N ARG A 55 8.26 -11.81 5.32
CA ARG A 55 7.59 -12.16 6.57
C ARG A 55 6.69 -13.35 6.32
N LYS A 56 7.05 -14.48 6.93
CA LYS A 56 6.19 -15.67 6.95
C LYS A 56 5.14 -15.53 8.03
N PHE A 57 3.91 -15.85 7.67
CA PHE A 57 2.83 -16.02 8.62
C PHE A 57 2.53 -17.51 8.76
N GLY A 58 2.10 -17.92 9.95
CA GLY A 58 1.79 -19.31 10.25
C GLY A 58 0.43 -19.75 9.70
N PHE A 59 0.01 -20.92 10.16
CA PHE A 59 -1.32 -21.46 9.94
C PHE A 59 -2.30 -20.95 11.00
N VAL A 60 -3.54 -20.68 10.60
CA VAL A 60 -4.63 -20.34 11.52
C VAL A 60 -5.77 -21.33 11.37
N HIS A 61 -6.18 -21.94 12.47
CA HIS A 61 -7.32 -22.85 12.49
C HIS A 61 -8.59 -22.15 11.98
N GLY A 62 -9.31 -22.79 11.06
CA GLY A 62 -10.51 -22.22 10.41
C GLY A 62 -10.27 -21.23 9.27
N ARG A 63 -9.04 -20.69 9.10
CA ARG A 63 -8.70 -19.73 8.03
C ARG A 63 -7.63 -20.21 7.06
N GLY A 64 -6.87 -21.24 7.44
CA GLY A 64 -5.82 -21.82 6.61
C GLY A 64 -4.46 -21.14 6.79
N SER A 65 -3.57 -21.37 5.82
CA SER A 65 -2.25 -20.71 5.80
C SER A 65 -2.40 -19.25 5.39
N ILE A 66 -1.87 -18.35 6.21
CA ILE A 66 -1.76 -16.94 5.83
C ILE A 66 -0.62 -16.81 4.82
N GLU A 67 -0.83 -16.02 3.78
CA GLU A 67 0.20 -15.79 2.77
C GLU A 67 1.39 -15.04 3.34
N HIS A 68 2.57 -15.32 2.80
CA HIS A 68 3.75 -14.55 3.12
C HIS A 68 3.64 -13.13 2.58
N LEU A 69 4.19 -12.19 3.33
CA LEU A 69 4.31 -10.79 2.93
C LEU A 69 5.75 -10.49 2.53
N TYR A 70 5.90 -9.86 1.38
CA TYR A 70 7.18 -9.53 0.78
C TYR A 70 7.34 -8.01 0.72
N GLY A 71 8.58 -7.54 0.89
CA GLY A 71 8.94 -6.12 0.85
C GLY A 71 10.33 -5.94 0.25
N LEU A 72 10.62 -4.79 -0.38
CA LEU A 72 11.99 -4.49 -0.80
C LEU A 72 12.93 -4.45 0.41
N THR A 73 14.18 -4.83 0.19
CA THR A 73 15.29 -4.47 1.07
C THR A 73 15.95 -3.17 0.56
N ALA A 74 16.93 -2.63 1.29
CA ALA A 74 17.77 -1.55 0.78
C ALA A 74 18.46 -1.92 -0.54
N ALA A 75 18.92 -3.18 -0.68
CA ALA A 75 19.51 -3.66 -1.92
C ALA A 75 18.50 -3.73 -3.07
N GLY A 76 17.26 -4.15 -2.78
CA GLY A 76 16.17 -4.15 -3.76
C GLY A 76 15.76 -2.75 -4.20
N ALA A 77 15.63 -1.82 -3.26
CA ALA A 77 15.32 -0.43 -3.55
C ALA A 77 16.39 0.22 -4.44
N ARG A 78 17.68 0.00 -4.11
CA ARG A 78 18.78 0.47 -4.96
C ARG A 78 18.74 -0.14 -6.35
N PHE A 79 18.47 -1.45 -6.45
CA PHE A 79 18.33 -2.11 -7.75
C PHE A 79 17.21 -1.48 -8.60
N VAL A 80 16.05 -1.19 -8.00
CA VAL A 80 14.94 -0.53 -8.70
C VAL A 80 15.31 0.90 -9.10
N ALA A 81 15.97 1.65 -8.22
CA ALA A 81 16.40 3.01 -8.49
C ALA A 81 17.41 3.07 -9.66
N ASP A 82 18.43 2.20 -9.63
CA ASP A 82 19.42 2.09 -10.72
C ASP A 82 18.74 1.77 -12.06
N MET A 83 17.73 0.90 -12.07
CA MET A 83 16.97 0.54 -13.26
C MET A 83 16.13 1.71 -13.80
N ARG A 84 15.56 2.54 -12.92
CA ARG A 84 14.72 3.69 -13.28
C ARG A 84 15.52 4.97 -13.57
N GLY A 85 16.78 5.03 -13.14
CA GLY A 85 17.56 6.27 -13.11
C GLY A 85 17.12 7.22 -11.99
N ASP A 86 16.53 6.69 -10.92
CA ASP A 86 16.01 7.43 -9.78
C ASP A 86 17.04 7.51 -8.62
N ASP A 87 16.78 8.38 -7.64
CA ASP A 87 17.49 8.37 -6.36
C ASP A 87 17.05 7.16 -5.49
N PRO A 88 17.95 6.29 -5.02
CA PRO A 88 17.62 5.16 -4.15
C PRO A 88 16.89 5.56 -2.87
N ASP A 89 17.14 6.75 -2.31
CA ASP A 89 16.46 7.22 -1.10
C ASP A 89 15.00 7.61 -1.36
N GLY A 90 14.61 7.78 -2.63
CA GLY A 90 13.23 8.01 -3.07
C GLY A 90 12.39 6.74 -3.17
N ILE A 91 13.00 5.54 -3.14
CA ILE A 91 12.27 4.27 -3.25
C ILE A 91 11.79 3.81 -1.86
N PRO A 92 10.48 3.72 -1.62
CA PRO A 92 9.97 3.44 -0.29
C PRO A 92 10.22 1.98 0.11
N ILE A 93 10.89 1.81 1.25
CA ILE A 93 11.18 0.49 1.84
C ILE A 93 10.30 0.27 3.09
N PRO A 94 9.73 -0.92 3.28
CA PRO A 94 9.18 -1.34 4.56
C PRO A 94 10.18 -1.19 5.72
N ARG A 95 9.94 -0.25 6.63
CA ARG A 95 10.78 -0.10 7.83
C ARG A 95 10.68 -1.29 8.78
N ASP A 96 9.52 -1.93 8.80
CA ASP A 96 9.29 -3.09 9.65
C ASP A 96 8.49 -4.16 8.89
N LEU A 97 9.12 -5.33 8.74
CA LEU A 97 8.47 -6.56 8.29
C LEU A 97 7.99 -7.41 9.48
N GLN A 98 8.31 -7.03 10.72
CA GLN A 98 7.77 -7.62 11.95
C GLN A 98 6.36 -7.09 12.23
N ILE A 99 5.48 -7.27 11.26
CA ILE A 99 4.09 -6.86 11.33
C ILE A 99 3.35 -7.88 12.21
N MET A 100 2.62 -7.39 13.21
CA MET A 100 1.70 -8.23 13.98
C MET A 100 0.58 -8.72 13.07
N ARG A 101 -0.03 -9.87 13.39
CA ARG A 101 -1.08 -10.46 12.53
C ARG A 101 -2.26 -9.51 12.26
N GLN A 102 -2.68 -8.74 13.26
CA GLN A 102 -3.78 -7.79 13.10
C GLN A 102 -3.43 -6.68 12.11
N ASP A 103 -2.20 -6.16 12.20
CA ASP A 103 -1.68 -5.18 11.25
C ASP A 103 -1.51 -5.75 9.84
N HIS A 104 -1.24 -7.06 9.71
CA HIS A 104 -1.12 -7.70 8.40
C HIS A 104 -2.41 -7.57 7.60
N ASP A 105 -3.54 -8.00 8.16
CA ASP A 105 -4.82 -8.01 7.43
C ASP A 105 -5.24 -6.60 7.02
N HIS A 106 -5.08 -5.64 7.93
CA HIS A 106 -5.40 -4.24 7.70
C HIS A 106 -4.51 -3.62 6.61
N ARG A 107 -3.19 -3.81 6.68
CA ARG A 107 -2.26 -3.36 5.63
C ARG A 107 -2.58 -4.02 4.29
N MET A 108 -2.94 -5.30 4.30
CA MET A 108 -3.27 -5.98 3.06
C MET A 108 -4.54 -5.46 2.42
N ALA A 109 -5.57 -5.15 3.21
CA ALA A 109 -6.76 -4.51 2.69
C ALA A 109 -6.45 -3.11 2.14
N LEU A 110 -5.57 -2.35 2.79
CA LEU A 110 -5.15 -1.04 2.28
C LEU A 110 -4.39 -1.13 0.96
N ILE A 111 -3.48 -2.09 0.83
CA ILE A 111 -2.76 -2.29 -0.44
C ILE A 111 -3.70 -2.80 -1.52
N LEU A 112 -4.60 -3.72 -1.19
CA LEU A 112 -5.63 -4.18 -2.10
C LEU A 112 -6.50 -3.00 -2.58
N PHE A 113 -6.93 -2.14 -1.67
CA PHE A 113 -7.66 -0.92 -1.99
C PHE A 113 -6.84 -0.01 -2.92
N HIS A 114 -5.55 0.22 -2.62
CA HIS A 114 -4.67 1.00 -3.48
C HIS A 114 -4.61 0.42 -4.91
N VAL A 115 -4.39 -0.89 -5.05
CA VAL A 115 -4.37 -1.57 -6.37
C VAL A 115 -5.70 -1.38 -7.10
N ARG A 116 -6.83 -1.59 -6.42
CA ARG A 116 -8.16 -1.46 -7.04
C ARG A 116 -8.50 -0.02 -7.40
N LEU A 117 -8.10 0.94 -6.56
CA LEU A 117 -8.28 2.37 -6.83
C LEU A 117 -7.48 2.76 -8.07
N ALA A 118 -6.22 2.34 -8.19
CA ALA A 118 -5.40 2.60 -9.37
C ALA A 118 -6.03 2.03 -10.64
N GLN A 119 -6.46 0.76 -10.61
CA GLN A 119 -7.14 0.11 -11.73
C GLN A 119 -8.44 0.82 -12.13
N TRP A 120 -9.26 1.22 -11.15
CA TRP A 120 -10.51 1.94 -11.41
C TRP A 120 -10.24 3.32 -12.01
N ILE A 121 -9.26 4.06 -11.50
CA ILE A 121 -8.86 5.37 -12.04
C ILE A 121 -8.39 5.23 -13.49
N GLU A 122 -7.55 4.24 -13.78
CA GLU A 122 -7.07 3.96 -15.14
C GLU A 122 -8.22 3.61 -16.08
N ALA A 123 -9.19 2.80 -15.64
CA ALA A 123 -10.35 2.40 -16.43
C ALA A 123 -11.30 3.55 -16.80
N ILE A 124 -11.20 4.71 -16.13
CA ILE A 124 -11.98 5.92 -16.44
C ILE A 124 -11.10 7.02 -17.07
N ASP A 125 -9.98 6.64 -17.68
CA ASP A 125 -8.99 7.54 -18.29
C ASP A 125 -8.46 8.60 -17.31
N GLY A 126 -8.42 8.25 -16.03
CA GLY A 126 -7.87 9.08 -14.97
C GLY A 126 -6.41 8.78 -14.68
N ARG A 127 -5.85 9.51 -13.72
CA ARG A 127 -4.47 9.31 -13.26
C ARG A 127 -4.36 9.39 -11.74
N LEU A 128 -3.84 8.33 -11.12
CA LEU A 128 -3.46 8.35 -9.72
C LEU A 128 -2.14 9.13 -9.59
N ILE A 129 -2.14 10.19 -8.78
CA ILE A 129 -1.02 11.12 -8.67
C ILE A 129 -0.20 10.85 -7.41
N ALA A 130 -0.87 10.52 -6.31
CA ALA A 130 -0.22 10.14 -5.06
C ALA A 130 -1.10 9.21 -4.25
N PHE A 131 -0.48 8.29 -3.51
CA PHE A 131 -1.13 7.43 -2.55
C PHE A 131 -0.24 7.22 -1.31
N ASP A 132 -0.49 8.04 -0.30
CA ASP A 132 0.18 7.97 0.99
C ASP A 132 -0.54 7.00 1.90
N ARG A 133 0.24 6.19 2.63
CA ARG A 133 -0.26 5.13 3.53
C ARG A 133 0.13 5.44 4.96
N TYR A 134 -0.67 4.98 5.92
CA TYR A 134 -0.43 5.30 7.33
C TYR A 134 0.92 4.77 7.85
N PHE A 135 1.42 3.68 7.25
CA PHE A 135 2.72 3.09 7.56
C PHE A 135 3.90 3.75 6.81
N GLY A 136 3.63 4.70 5.90
CA GLY A 136 4.62 5.67 5.45
C GLY A 136 4.92 6.66 6.58
N ARG A 137 6.18 7.06 6.76
CA ARG A 137 6.60 7.96 7.83
C ARG A 137 7.33 9.17 7.26
N VAL A 138 6.95 10.35 7.72
CA VAL A 138 7.56 11.63 7.34
C VAL A 138 8.00 12.40 8.59
N PRO A 139 8.97 13.32 8.49
CA PRO A 139 9.31 14.23 9.58
C PRO A 139 8.08 15.02 10.03
N THR A 140 7.90 15.17 11.35
CA THR A 140 6.82 15.99 11.88
C THR A 140 7.02 17.46 11.49
N PRO A 141 6.03 18.13 10.87
CA PRO A 141 6.16 19.52 10.46
C PRO A 141 6.24 20.46 11.67
N GLU A 142 6.81 21.65 11.46
CA GLU A 142 6.76 22.75 12.44
C GLU A 142 5.29 23.20 12.66
N PRO A 143 4.90 23.63 13.88
CA PRO A 143 5.68 23.74 15.12
C PRO A 143 5.75 22.44 15.93
N HIS A 144 5.26 21.32 15.40
CA HIS A 144 5.06 20.07 16.14
C HIS A 144 6.28 19.15 16.15
N ARG A 145 7.48 19.66 15.82
CA ARG A 145 8.68 18.88 15.51
C ARG A 145 9.13 17.94 16.64
N ARG A 146 8.56 16.74 16.65
CA ARG A 146 8.95 15.61 17.52
C ARG A 146 8.92 14.33 16.68
N GLY A 147 10.09 13.90 16.22
CA GLY A 147 10.26 12.61 15.54
C GLY A 147 9.57 12.52 14.17
N LEU A 148 9.03 11.33 13.90
CA LEU A 148 8.35 10.99 12.65
C LEU A 148 6.86 10.75 12.92
N VAL A 149 6.01 11.23 12.03
CA VAL A 149 4.56 10.94 12.01
C VAL A 149 4.20 10.15 10.78
N SER A 150 2.94 9.72 10.69
CA SER A 150 2.48 9.09 9.46
C SER A 150 2.50 10.11 8.32
N ALA A 151 2.81 9.67 7.10
CA ALA A 151 2.65 10.47 5.88
C ALA A 151 1.21 10.96 5.69
N THR A 152 0.25 10.26 6.27
CA THR A 152 -1.17 10.59 6.24
C THR A 152 -1.61 11.55 7.35
N THR A 153 -0.75 11.87 8.33
CA THR A 153 -1.17 12.71 9.45
C THR A 153 -1.46 14.14 8.98
N ILE A 154 -2.71 14.58 9.15
CA ILE A 154 -3.18 15.94 8.88
C ILE A 154 -3.29 16.67 10.21
N PHE A 155 -2.51 17.74 10.38
CA PHE A 155 -2.60 18.62 11.55
C PHE A 155 -3.65 19.71 11.31
N HIS A 156 -4.47 19.98 12.32
CA HIS A 156 -5.43 21.09 12.33
C HIS A 156 -5.41 21.79 13.69
N ARG A 157 -6.15 22.88 13.84
CA ARG A 157 -6.11 23.73 15.04
C ARG A 157 -6.36 22.95 16.34
N ASP A 158 -7.30 22.02 16.31
CA ASP A 158 -7.81 21.32 17.50
C ASP A 158 -7.21 19.91 17.68
N GLY A 159 -6.27 19.50 16.83
CA GLY A 159 -5.68 18.18 16.92
C GLY A 159 -5.04 17.67 15.63
N LYS A 160 -5.14 16.35 15.44
CA LYS A 160 -4.64 15.68 14.26
C LYS A 160 -5.60 14.57 13.84
N LEU A 161 -5.75 14.41 12.54
CA LEU A 161 -6.37 13.25 11.91
C LEU A 161 -5.25 12.38 11.32
N THR A 162 -5.40 11.06 11.34
CA THR A 162 -4.47 10.13 10.69
C THR A 162 -5.28 9.03 10.03
N PRO A 163 -5.78 9.27 8.81
CA PRO A 163 -6.50 8.26 8.04
C PRO A 163 -5.55 7.14 7.63
N ASP A 164 -6.09 5.97 7.29
CA ASP A 164 -5.29 4.86 6.76
C ASP A 164 -4.53 5.22 5.47
N ALA A 165 -5.15 6.01 4.59
CA ALA A 165 -4.49 6.55 3.41
C ALA A 165 -4.99 7.94 3.01
N ILE A 166 -4.15 8.64 2.23
CA ILE A 166 -4.53 9.84 1.48
C ILE A 166 -4.23 9.55 0.00
N ALA A 167 -5.24 9.73 -0.85
CA ALA A 167 -5.09 9.56 -2.29
C ALA A 167 -5.39 10.86 -3.02
N LYS A 168 -4.51 11.22 -3.96
CA LYS A 168 -4.69 12.34 -4.88
C LYS A 168 -4.75 11.79 -6.30
N PHE A 169 -5.78 12.15 -7.04
CA PHE A 169 -5.95 11.67 -8.41
C PHE A 169 -6.72 12.66 -9.29
N GLU A 170 -6.58 12.49 -10.58
CA GLU A 170 -7.31 13.22 -11.61
C GLU A 170 -8.33 12.28 -12.25
N ALA A 171 -9.58 12.72 -12.37
CA ALA A 171 -10.63 11.99 -13.05
C ALA A 171 -11.66 12.97 -13.64
N ALA A 172 -12.07 12.74 -14.89
CA ALA A 172 -13.00 13.62 -15.62
C ALA A 172 -12.57 15.10 -15.60
N GLY A 173 -11.27 15.36 -15.81
CA GLY A 173 -10.69 16.71 -15.82
C GLY A 173 -10.68 17.43 -14.47
N SER A 174 -10.99 16.73 -13.38
CA SER A 174 -11.03 17.29 -12.02
C SER A 174 -10.02 16.61 -11.11
N MET A 175 -9.33 17.44 -10.32
CA MET A 175 -8.44 16.99 -9.25
C MET A 175 -9.24 16.62 -8.00
N ARG A 176 -9.00 15.43 -7.46
CA ARG A 176 -9.61 14.94 -6.22
C ARG A 176 -8.54 14.60 -5.19
N LEU A 177 -8.83 14.94 -3.94
CA LEU A 177 -8.04 14.55 -2.77
C LEU A 177 -9.00 13.88 -1.78
N VAL A 178 -8.70 12.65 -1.40
CA VAL A 178 -9.55 11.86 -0.49
C VAL A 178 -8.74 11.29 0.65
N ALA A 179 -9.32 11.31 1.85
CA ALA A 179 -8.86 10.55 3.00
C ALA A 179 -9.62 9.22 3.03
N VAL A 180 -8.92 8.12 3.33
CA VAL A 180 -9.46 6.77 3.30
C VAL A 180 -9.24 6.12 4.65
N GLU A 181 -10.31 5.54 5.18
CA GLU A 181 -10.27 4.70 6.38
C GLU A 181 -10.80 3.31 6.02
N ILE A 182 -10.06 2.27 6.38
CA ILE A 182 -10.46 0.88 6.18
C ILE A 182 -10.86 0.32 7.54
N HIS A 183 -12.03 -0.29 7.61
CA HIS A 183 -12.50 -0.85 8.86
C HIS A 183 -12.74 -2.35 8.72
N HIS A 184 -12.07 -3.14 9.56
CA HIS A 184 -12.14 -4.60 9.55
C HIS A 184 -13.16 -5.17 10.55
N ASN A 185 -13.85 -4.33 11.33
CA ASN A 185 -14.66 -4.78 12.46
C ASN A 185 -16.12 -4.28 12.36
N ASP A 186 -16.97 -4.77 13.25
CA ASP A 186 -18.35 -4.27 13.41
C ASP A 186 -18.41 -3.06 14.37
N ARG A 187 -17.25 -2.63 14.88
CA ARG A 187 -17.09 -1.55 15.87
C ARG A 187 -16.89 -0.17 15.22
N THR A 188 -17.95 0.36 14.62
CA THR A 188 -17.99 1.69 13.96
C THR A 188 -17.86 2.89 14.90
N GLY A 189 -17.87 2.69 16.23
CA GLY A 189 -17.93 3.77 17.22
C GLY A 189 -16.75 4.75 17.21
N ARG A 190 -15.56 4.33 16.73
CA ARG A 190 -14.38 5.22 16.64
C ARG A 190 -14.45 6.17 15.43
N ILE A 191 -15.03 5.71 14.32
CA ILE A 191 -15.22 6.52 13.12
C ILE A 191 -16.23 7.64 13.39
N ALA A 192 -17.34 7.34 14.06
CA ALA A 192 -18.31 8.37 14.45
C ALA A 192 -17.68 9.45 15.36
N ALA A 193 -16.82 9.06 16.30
CA ALA A 193 -16.15 10.00 17.20
C ALA A 193 -15.13 10.90 16.49
N ASP A 194 -14.36 10.37 15.54
CA ASP A 194 -13.36 11.14 14.78
C ASP A 194 -14.00 12.01 13.68
N TRP A 195 -15.19 11.63 13.17
CA TRP A 195 -15.91 12.35 12.11
C TRP A 195 -16.89 13.42 12.63
N HIS A 196 -17.33 13.35 13.89
CA HIS A 196 -18.19 14.38 14.50
C HIS A 196 -17.55 15.78 14.62
N TYR A 197 -16.28 15.95 14.20
CA TYR A 197 -15.63 17.26 14.08
C TYR A 197 -15.59 17.82 12.64
N ALA A 198 -16.01 17.06 11.63
CA ALA A 198 -15.93 17.46 10.22
C ALA A 198 -17.29 17.84 9.59
N ASP A 199 -18.41 17.60 10.29
CA ASP A 199 -19.75 17.82 9.77
C ASP A 199 -20.34 19.18 10.20
N ASP A 200 -20.19 20.17 9.31
CA ASP A 200 -21.23 21.19 9.09
C ASP A 200 -21.53 21.36 7.59
N THR A 201 -21.17 20.36 6.76
CA THR A 201 -21.60 20.35 5.35
C THR A 201 -21.76 18.90 4.88
N PRO A 202 -22.95 18.49 4.40
CA PRO A 202 -23.16 17.11 3.98
C PRO A 202 -22.28 16.80 2.76
N ALA A 203 -21.35 15.86 2.93
CA ALA A 203 -20.58 15.33 1.80
C ALA A 203 -21.51 14.61 0.81
N PRO A 204 -21.34 14.80 -0.51
CA PRO A 204 -22.10 14.05 -1.48
C PRO A 204 -21.77 12.56 -1.37
N MET A 205 -22.79 11.78 -1.01
CA MET A 205 -22.70 10.34 -0.84
C MET A 205 -22.29 9.68 -2.16
N PHE A 206 -21.08 9.13 -2.22
CA PHE A 206 -20.55 8.40 -3.37
C PHE A 206 -21.38 7.13 -3.57
N LYS A 207 -22.27 7.11 -4.56
CA LYS A 207 -22.93 5.88 -5.01
C LYS A 207 -21.96 5.13 -5.90
N MET A 208 -21.52 3.94 -5.48
CA MET A 208 -20.89 3.01 -6.40
C MET A 208 -21.87 2.68 -7.53
N PRO A 209 -21.45 2.73 -8.80
CA PRO A 209 -22.29 2.21 -9.88
C PRO A 209 -22.52 0.72 -9.62
N ALA A 210 -23.80 0.35 -9.55
CA ALA A 210 -24.19 -1.04 -9.51
C ALA A 210 -23.84 -1.69 -10.85
N GLU A 211 -23.09 -2.79 -10.78
CA GLU A 211 -23.01 -3.85 -11.78
C GLU A 211 -22.33 -3.54 -13.13
N ALA A 212 -21.21 -4.22 -13.36
CA ALA A 212 -20.90 -4.83 -14.65
C ALA A 212 -20.57 -6.30 -14.38
N ALA A 213 -21.61 -7.14 -14.42
CA ALA A 213 -21.51 -8.58 -14.56
C ALA A 213 -21.39 -8.95 -16.04
#